data_AF-A0A970M143-F1
#
_entry.id   AF-A0A970M143-F1
#
_cell.length_a   1.000
_cell.length_b   1.000
_cell.length_c   1.000
_cell.angle_alpha   90.00
_cell.angle_beta   90.00
_cell.angle_gamma   90.00
#
_symmetry.space_group_name_H-M   'P 1'
#
loop_
_entity.id
_entity.type
_entity.pdbx_description
1 polymer ?
#
loop_
_entity_poly.entity_id
_entity_poly.type
_entity_poly.pdbx_seq_one_letter_code
_entity_poly.pdbx_strand_id
1 'polypeptide(L)'
;MSANQLAQQLGQNITISAVDLQNYQGLLDAVNQFTYQLQRLDQKAVAQARNYSQSYTSIFGSKVPPSFIDLGHIVQLIYRDNRDANVRSAAEGVVDALNEVVVAERHGPGKPGSTGIAIYFPNSQLYSSSSTGMASYTVIADSFSRYSLWDDFLAYHYSGRQFQANATEAVSVTRASQIPGLGNVSVSAIEASAQTIGTLDSIDLSTVISGENIGYIYLFTGMLDEASNSIWVADMDYLESPETAEQNGVYYPVWPQADQFRLNFQFEPVVFTIRDGTQEVLALFNPQSYGKDYQDATYAVDGIYTFQDSGESHSAQLLFKDERLYKVLIFVGGDELGAPYEVSPNVGDSFSPSRRWMDLDSSGNVSGTSFDQNESFSFSGGLVSLGSQFLPSADYLVGILVSDMDGNVTPVYTQISVE
;
A
#
# COMPACT_ATOMS: atom_id res chain seq x y z
N MET A 1 -2.67 -24.92 -19.28
CA MET A 1 -2.09 -23.58 -19.46
C MET A 1 -1.06 -23.61 -20.58
N SER A 2 -1.10 -22.70 -21.55
CA SER A 2 -0.07 -22.58 -22.61
C SER A 2 1.14 -21.78 -22.12
N ALA A 3 2.29 -21.91 -22.79
CA ALA A 3 3.49 -21.12 -22.47
C ALA A 3 3.26 -19.60 -22.53
N ASN A 4 2.41 -19.13 -23.47
CA ASN A 4 2.04 -17.72 -23.56
C ASN A 4 1.17 -17.27 -22.38
N GLN A 5 0.23 -18.10 -21.94
CA GLN A 5 -0.60 -17.81 -20.77
C GLN A 5 0.24 -17.78 -19.49
N LEU A 6 1.17 -18.73 -19.33
CA LEU A 6 2.10 -18.73 -18.21
C LEU A 6 3.01 -17.49 -18.23
N ALA A 7 3.56 -17.13 -19.39
CA ALA A 7 4.39 -15.93 -19.53
C ALA A 7 3.59 -14.63 -19.29
N GLN A 8 2.33 -14.56 -19.68
CA GLN A 8 1.44 -13.44 -19.37
C GLN A 8 1.14 -13.34 -17.88
N GLN A 9 0.93 -14.46 -17.20
CA GLN A 9 0.66 -14.52 -15.77
C GLN A 9 1.90 -14.13 -14.95
N LEU A 10 3.03 -14.80 -15.20
CA LEU A 10 4.32 -14.47 -14.56
C LEU A 10 4.74 -13.03 -14.89
N GLY A 11 4.44 -12.53 -16.09
CA GLY A 11 4.81 -11.20 -16.54
C GLY A 11 4.04 -10.04 -15.89
N GLN A 12 3.00 -10.29 -15.10
CA GLN A 12 2.18 -9.22 -14.51
C GLN A 12 2.93 -8.41 -13.46
N ASN A 13 3.78 -9.03 -12.65
CA ASN A 13 4.38 -8.40 -11.46
C ASN A 13 5.89 -8.66 -11.39
N ILE A 14 6.53 -8.79 -12.56
CA ILE A 14 7.99 -8.84 -12.67
C ILE A 14 8.54 -7.43 -12.63
N THR A 15 9.74 -7.30 -12.07
CA THR A 15 10.61 -6.15 -12.27
C THR A 15 12.02 -6.70 -12.44
N ILE A 16 12.69 -6.31 -13.51
CA ILE A 16 14.09 -6.66 -13.75
C ILE A 16 14.80 -5.48 -14.39
N SER A 17 16.04 -5.23 -13.95
CA SER A 17 16.85 -4.16 -14.50
C SER A 17 18.31 -4.57 -14.60
N ALA A 18 18.95 -4.16 -15.68
CA ALA A 18 20.38 -4.27 -15.89
C ALA A 18 21.00 -2.87 -15.75
N VAL A 19 21.98 -2.74 -14.86
CA VAL A 19 22.58 -1.46 -14.48
C VAL A 19 24.06 -1.45 -14.90
N ASP A 20 24.48 -0.42 -15.64
CA ASP A 20 25.88 -0.18 -15.98
C ASP A 20 26.60 0.52 -14.82
N LEU A 21 27.40 -0.26 -14.10
CA LEU A 21 28.16 0.25 -12.96
C LEU A 21 29.25 1.26 -13.35
N GLN A 22 29.63 1.38 -14.62
CA GLN A 22 30.57 2.41 -15.08
C GLN A 22 29.96 3.82 -14.97
N ASN A 23 28.65 3.92 -15.13
CA ASN A 23 27.90 5.18 -15.04
C ASN A 23 27.28 5.42 -13.65
N TYR A 24 27.44 4.48 -12.72
CA TYR A 24 26.82 4.56 -11.39
C TYR A 24 27.23 5.83 -10.61
N GLN A 25 28.47 6.29 -10.76
CA GLN A 25 28.92 7.53 -10.13
C GLN A 25 28.12 8.74 -10.61
N GLY A 26 27.77 8.80 -11.90
CA GLY A 26 26.96 9.88 -12.46
C GLY A 26 25.55 9.92 -11.87
N LEU A 27 24.93 8.74 -11.69
CA LEU A 27 23.65 8.65 -10.97
C LEU A 27 23.77 9.12 -9.53
N LEU A 28 24.81 8.67 -8.81
CA LEU A 28 25.02 9.04 -7.42
C LEU A 28 25.20 10.56 -7.25
N ASP A 29 25.99 11.19 -8.12
CA ASP A 29 26.20 12.63 -8.13
C ASP A 29 24.89 13.39 -8.41
N ALA A 30 24.08 12.91 -9.36
CA ALA A 30 22.77 13.49 -9.67
C ALA A 30 21.79 13.35 -8.49
N VAL A 31 21.75 12.19 -7.83
CA VAL A 31 20.92 11.95 -6.63
C VAL A 31 21.36 12.87 -5.49
N ASN A 32 22.66 13.03 -5.26
CA ASN A 32 23.19 13.94 -4.23
C ASN A 32 22.82 15.39 -4.50
N GLN A 33 22.91 15.83 -5.76
CA GLN A 33 22.48 17.18 -6.13
C GLN A 33 20.97 17.34 -5.90
N PHE A 34 20.16 16.36 -6.29
CA PHE A 34 18.72 16.36 -6.09
C PHE A 34 18.34 16.42 -4.60
N THR A 35 18.88 15.54 -3.77
CA THR A 35 18.59 15.52 -2.33
C THR A 35 18.99 16.82 -1.64
N TYR A 36 20.13 17.41 -2.03
CA TYR A 36 20.52 18.72 -1.52
C TYR A 36 19.50 19.81 -1.88
N GLN A 37 18.96 19.80 -3.11
CA GLN A 37 17.92 20.76 -3.52
C GLN A 37 16.57 20.52 -2.83
N LEU A 38 16.26 19.30 -2.37
CA LEU A 38 15.00 19.01 -1.64
C LEU A 38 14.86 19.82 -0.35
N GLN A 39 15.96 20.33 0.23
CA GLN A 39 15.92 21.24 1.39
C GLN A 39 15.20 22.57 1.10
N ARG A 40 14.91 22.87 -0.17
CA ARG A 40 14.19 24.07 -0.62
C ARG A 40 12.67 23.89 -0.63
N LEU A 41 12.19 22.65 -0.55
CA LEU A 41 10.78 22.33 -0.60
C LEU A 41 10.16 22.26 0.79
N ASP A 42 8.85 22.52 0.86
CA ASP A 42 8.04 22.04 1.96
C ASP A 42 8.10 20.50 2.00
N GLN A 43 8.50 19.95 3.14
CA GLN A 43 8.63 18.51 3.31
C GLN A 43 7.29 17.78 3.28
N LYS A 44 6.16 18.48 3.47
CA LYS A 44 4.83 17.91 3.22
C LYS A 44 4.66 17.47 1.76
N ALA A 45 5.12 18.28 0.81
CA ALA A 45 5.06 17.92 -0.61
C ALA A 45 5.95 16.71 -0.94
N VAL A 46 7.09 16.57 -0.26
CA VAL A 46 7.98 15.41 -0.41
C VAL A 46 7.35 14.15 0.20
N ALA A 47 6.67 14.27 1.35
CA ALA A 47 5.93 13.18 1.96
C ALA A 47 4.75 12.72 1.08
N GLN A 48 4.04 13.65 0.44
CA GLN A 48 3.01 13.35 -0.55
C GLN A 48 3.58 12.53 -1.72
N ALA A 49 4.68 12.99 -2.32
CA ALA A 49 5.34 12.25 -3.40
C ALA A 49 5.76 10.84 -2.96
N ARG A 50 6.30 10.69 -1.74
CA ARG A 50 6.63 9.39 -1.14
C ARG A 50 5.42 8.49 -0.99
N ASN A 51 4.28 9.02 -0.53
CA ASN A 51 3.06 8.25 -0.32
C ASN A 51 2.44 7.70 -1.62
N TYR A 52 2.61 8.42 -2.73
CA TYR A 52 2.08 8.05 -4.05
C TYR A 52 3.11 7.39 -4.99
N SER A 53 4.35 7.23 -4.53
CA SER A 53 5.39 6.55 -5.31
C SER A 53 5.12 5.05 -5.41
N GLN A 54 5.58 4.45 -6.51
CA GLN A 54 5.49 3.01 -6.73
C GLN A 54 6.33 2.32 -5.65
N SER A 55 5.68 1.48 -4.85
CA SER A 55 6.34 0.78 -3.76
C SER A 55 6.60 -0.69 -4.10
N TYR A 56 7.61 -1.25 -3.44
CA TYR A 56 8.01 -2.64 -3.55
C TYR A 56 7.72 -3.38 -2.25
N THR A 57 7.56 -4.70 -2.34
CA THR A 57 7.23 -5.55 -1.20
C THR A 57 8.17 -5.28 -0.03
N SER A 58 7.60 -5.09 1.16
CA SER A 58 8.38 -4.85 2.37
C SER A 58 9.25 -6.07 2.69
N ILE A 59 10.55 -5.84 2.84
CA ILE A 59 11.51 -6.87 3.29
C ILE A 59 11.44 -7.11 4.80
N PHE A 60 10.64 -6.32 5.53
CA PHE A 60 10.52 -6.38 6.99
C PHE A 60 9.28 -7.17 7.45
N GLY A 61 8.54 -7.76 6.52
CA GLY A 61 7.33 -8.54 6.76
C GLY A 61 6.11 -7.93 6.06
N SER A 62 5.11 -8.76 5.78
CA SER A 62 3.95 -8.35 4.98
C SER A 62 3.05 -7.33 5.70
N LYS A 63 3.08 -7.32 7.04
CA LYS A 63 2.36 -6.37 7.91
C LYS A 63 3.13 -5.06 8.14
N VAL A 64 4.30 -4.90 7.54
CA VAL A 64 5.13 -3.70 7.69
C VAL A 64 4.98 -2.84 6.44
N PRO A 65 4.65 -1.54 6.56
CA PRO A 65 4.50 -0.66 5.40
C PRO A 65 5.72 -0.73 4.47
N PRO A 66 5.50 -0.73 3.13
CA PRO A 66 6.58 -0.62 2.17
C PRO A 66 7.46 0.60 2.45
N SER A 67 8.77 0.36 2.46
CA SER A 67 9.80 1.39 2.68
C SER A 67 10.80 1.48 1.53
N PHE A 68 10.66 0.65 0.50
CA PHE A 68 11.40 0.79 -0.75
C PHE A 68 10.44 1.28 -1.83
N ILE A 69 10.76 2.42 -2.43
CA ILE A 69 9.98 3.04 -3.49
C ILE A 69 10.85 3.23 -4.73
N ASP A 70 10.22 3.38 -5.88
CA ASP A 70 10.93 3.63 -7.13
C ASP A 70 11.56 5.03 -7.16
N LEU A 71 12.88 5.09 -7.42
CA LEU A 71 13.65 6.34 -7.40
C LEU A 71 13.21 7.30 -8.52
N GLY A 72 13.03 6.80 -9.74
CA GLY A 72 12.62 7.65 -10.86
C GLY A 72 11.19 8.15 -10.67
N HIS A 73 10.30 7.30 -10.15
CA HIS A 73 8.92 7.69 -9.93
C HIS A 73 8.79 8.81 -8.87
N ILE A 74 9.45 8.71 -7.72
CA ILE A 74 9.41 9.79 -6.71
C ILE A 74 9.98 11.10 -7.27
N VAL A 75 11.07 11.03 -8.03
CA VAL A 75 11.70 12.21 -8.66
C VAL A 75 10.72 12.89 -9.62
N GLN A 76 9.99 12.12 -10.42
CA GLN A 76 9.02 12.65 -11.37
C GLN A 76 7.77 13.23 -10.70
N LEU A 77 7.27 12.59 -9.63
CA LEU A 77 6.19 13.15 -8.81
C LEU A 77 6.62 14.51 -8.23
N ILE A 78 7.81 14.58 -7.63
CA ILE A 78 8.38 15.82 -7.12
C ILE A 78 8.46 16.85 -8.25
N TYR A 79 9.07 16.52 -9.39
CA TYR A 79 9.19 17.42 -10.55
C TYR A 79 7.85 18.01 -11.00
N ARG A 80 6.83 17.17 -11.11
CA ARG A 80 5.49 17.56 -11.59
C ARG A 80 4.81 18.51 -10.62
N ASP A 81 4.89 18.20 -9.32
CA ASP A 81 4.08 18.85 -8.28
C ASP A 81 4.76 20.07 -7.64
N ASN A 82 5.98 20.42 -8.08
CA ASN A 82 6.68 21.61 -7.62
C ASN A 82 7.10 22.54 -8.77
N ARG A 83 7.41 23.80 -8.41
CA ARG A 83 7.79 24.87 -9.34
C ARG A 83 9.17 25.46 -9.06
N ASP A 84 9.95 24.95 -8.10
CA ASP A 84 11.30 25.44 -7.84
C ASP A 84 12.25 25.01 -8.96
N ALA A 85 12.85 25.98 -9.64
CA ALA A 85 13.67 25.72 -10.82
C ALA A 85 14.92 24.88 -10.51
N ASN A 86 15.52 25.02 -9.32
CA ASN A 86 16.71 24.25 -8.96
C ASN A 86 16.34 22.80 -8.66
N VAL A 87 15.22 22.58 -7.98
CA VAL A 87 14.69 21.24 -7.72
C VAL A 87 14.33 20.55 -9.02
N ARG A 88 13.62 21.24 -9.93
CA ARG A 88 13.23 20.67 -11.23
C ARG A 88 14.43 20.32 -12.10
N SER A 89 15.43 21.20 -12.16
CA SER A 89 16.67 20.92 -12.89
C SER A 89 17.45 19.75 -12.29
N ALA A 90 17.49 19.62 -10.96
CA ALA A 90 18.13 18.48 -10.32
C ALA A 90 17.35 17.17 -10.53
N ALA A 91 16.02 17.22 -10.55
CA ALA A 91 15.16 16.08 -10.88
C ALA A 91 15.37 15.61 -12.33
N GLU A 92 15.44 16.55 -13.29
CA GLU A 92 15.81 16.25 -14.68
C GLU A 92 17.18 15.54 -14.75
N GLY A 93 18.17 16.03 -14.00
CA GLY A 93 19.49 15.39 -13.92
C GLY A 93 19.45 13.96 -13.38
N VAL A 94 18.58 13.64 -12.41
CA VAL A 94 18.42 12.26 -11.93
C VAL A 94 17.77 11.37 -13.00
N VAL A 95 16.75 11.87 -13.72
CA VAL A 95 16.10 11.12 -14.80
C VAL A 95 17.09 10.86 -15.94
N ASP A 96 17.89 11.85 -16.33
CA ASP A 96 18.93 11.68 -17.35
C ASP A 96 19.97 10.63 -16.92
N ALA A 97 20.46 10.71 -15.67
CA ALA A 97 21.42 9.74 -15.16
C ALA A 97 20.84 8.32 -15.01
N LEU A 98 19.54 8.19 -14.69
CA LEU A 98 18.83 6.91 -14.71
C LEU A 98 18.82 6.31 -16.13
N ASN A 99 18.57 7.13 -17.15
CA ASN A 99 18.59 6.69 -18.54
C ASN A 99 19.98 6.26 -19.03
N GLU A 100 21.05 6.81 -18.46
CA GLU A 100 22.44 6.42 -18.78
C GLU A 100 22.90 5.16 -18.07
N VAL A 101 22.41 4.93 -16.84
CA VAL A 101 22.87 3.82 -15.99
C VAL A 101 21.99 2.57 -16.16
N VAL A 102 20.69 2.71 -16.44
CA VAL A 102 19.78 1.57 -16.63
C VAL A 102 19.78 1.16 -18.11
N VAL A 103 20.57 0.14 -18.43
CA VAL A 103 20.77 -0.35 -19.81
C VAL A 103 19.54 -1.09 -20.33
N ALA A 104 18.84 -1.78 -19.44
CA ALA A 104 17.59 -2.44 -19.74
C ALA A 104 16.72 -2.45 -18.48
N GLU A 105 15.44 -2.15 -18.65
CA GLU A 105 14.42 -2.22 -17.62
C GLU A 105 13.23 -2.97 -18.20
N ARG A 106 12.61 -3.82 -17.37
CA ARG A 106 11.33 -4.42 -17.69
C ARG A 106 10.52 -4.62 -16.42
N HIS A 107 9.33 -4.09 -16.42
CA HIS A 107 8.33 -4.35 -15.40
C HIS A 107 7.03 -4.89 -16.01
N GLY A 108 6.24 -5.54 -15.16
CA GLY A 108 4.88 -5.94 -15.47
C GLY A 108 3.85 -4.84 -15.16
N PRO A 109 2.64 -4.92 -15.71
CA PRO A 109 1.54 -3.97 -15.47
C PRO A 109 1.06 -3.87 -14.01
N GLY A 110 1.49 -4.76 -13.12
CA GLY A 110 1.28 -4.71 -11.67
C GLY A 110 2.36 -3.94 -10.91
N LYS A 111 3.40 -3.44 -11.60
CA LYS A 111 4.41 -2.51 -11.08
C LYS A 111 4.58 -1.32 -12.02
N PRO A 112 3.51 -0.55 -12.29
CA PRO A 112 3.62 0.64 -13.11
C PRO A 112 4.57 1.66 -12.46
N GLY A 113 5.13 2.56 -13.26
CA GLY A 113 6.04 3.58 -12.79
C GLY A 113 7.43 3.09 -12.37
N SER A 114 7.73 1.79 -12.43
CA SER A 114 9.09 1.28 -12.18
C SER A 114 10.09 1.83 -13.19
N THR A 115 11.19 2.41 -12.71
CA THR A 115 12.32 2.90 -13.52
C THR A 115 13.60 2.09 -13.30
N GLY A 116 13.50 1.00 -12.54
CA GLY A 116 14.53 -0.03 -12.42
C GLY A 116 15.52 0.12 -11.25
N ILE A 117 15.41 1.18 -10.47
CA ILE A 117 16.20 1.37 -9.24
C ILE A 117 15.25 1.81 -8.12
N ALA A 118 15.22 1.03 -7.04
CA ALA A 118 14.49 1.36 -5.83
C ALA A 118 15.39 2.10 -4.83
N ILE A 119 14.79 2.93 -3.98
CA ILE A 119 15.46 3.63 -2.89
C ILE A 119 14.69 3.48 -1.58
N TYR A 120 15.42 3.39 -0.47
CA TYR A 120 14.82 3.26 0.86
C TYR A 120 14.29 4.61 1.34
N PHE A 121 12.97 4.74 1.44
CA PHE A 121 12.27 5.88 2.02
C PHE A 121 11.15 5.39 2.98
N PRO A 122 11.45 5.24 4.28
CA PRO A 122 10.48 4.80 5.28
C PRO A 122 9.36 5.83 5.49
N ASN A 123 8.36 5.53 6.29
CA ASN A 123 7.53 6.55 6.95
C ASN A 123 8.14 6.89 8.33
N SER A 124 7.56 7.83 9.08
CA SER A 124 8.16 8.27 10.35
C SER A 124 8.22 7.17 11.42
N GLN A 125 7.24 6.26 11.42
CA GLN A 125 7.21 5.10 12.31
C GLN A 125 8.40 4.18 12.04
N LEU A 126 8.64 3.81 10.77
CA LEU A 126 9.75 2.96 10.40
C LEU A 126 11.10 3.68 10.57
N TYR A 127 11.18 4.97 10.23
CA TYR A 127 12.39 5.76 10.43
C TYR A 127 12.87 5.74 11.89
N SER A 128 11.92 5.81 12.84
CA SER A 128 12.19 5.85 14.28
C SER A 128 12.37 4.48 14.92
N SER A 129 12.20 3.40 14.16
CA SER A 129 12.37 2.02 14.64
C SER A 129 13.85 1.64 14.69
N SER A 130 14.25 0.90 15.73
CA SER A 130 15.62 0.38 15.85
C SER A 130 15.94 -0.71 14.84
N SER A 131 14.95 -1.50 14.41
CA SER A 131 15.14 -2.65 13.51
C SER A 131 15.10 -2.26 12.03
N THR A 132 14.24 -1.30 11.68
CA THR A 132 13.97 -0.93 10.29
C THR A 132 14.46 0.46 9.94
N GLY A 133 14.71 1.34 10.91
CA GLY A 133 15.00 2.77 10.73
C GLY A 133 16.48 3.12 10.61
N MET A 134 16.81 4.39 10.86
CA MET A 134 18.16 4.93 10.59
C MET A 134 19.29 4.25 11.35
N ALA A 135 19.02 3.75 12.56
CA ALA A 135 20.00 3.02 13.35
C ALA A 135 20.46 1.72 12.67
N SER A 136 19.59 1.10 11.88
CA SER A 136 19.86 -0.12 11.11
C SER A 136 20.37 0.23 9.71
N TYR A 137 19.75 1.22 9.06
CA TYR A 137 20.05 1.62 7.69
C TYR A 137 21.51 2.03 7.48
N THR A 138 22.08 2.90 8.33
CA THR A 138 23.46 3.37 8.16
C THR A 138 24.50 2.30 8.46
N VAL A 139 24.13 1.21 9.13
CA VAL A 139 24.99 0.03 9.33
C VAL A 139 24.92 -0.90 8.11
N ILE A 140 23.72 -1.18 7.61
CA ILE A 140 23.50 -2.09 6.47
C ILE A 140 23.98 -1.45 5.16
N ALA A 141 23.70 -0.16 4.96
CA ALA A 141 24.04 0.62 3.79
C ALA A 141 25.25 1.55 4.06
N ASP A 142 26.22 1.13 4.89
CA ASP A 142 27.37 1.96 5.32
C ASP A 142 28.12 2.58 4.13
N SER A 143 28.44 1.78 3.10
CA SER A 143 29.13 2.32 1.92
C SER A 143 28.28 3.37 1.20
N PHE A 144 26.99 3.10 0.97
CA PHE A 144 26.12 4.07 0.31
C PHE A 144 25.98 5.36 1.13
N SER A 145 25.83 5.26 2.45
CA SER A 145 25.73 6.41 3.37
C SER A 145 27.03 7.24 3.47
N ARG A 146 28.15 6.75 2.95
CA ARG A 146 29.44 7.48 2.90
C ARG A 146 29.72 8.15 1.56
N TYR A 147 28.89 7.91 0.55
CA TYR A 147 29.03 8.52 -0.78
C TYR A 147 27.74 9.20 -1.26
N SER A 148 26.62 8.90 -0.62
CA SER A 148 25.30 9.48 -0.87
C SER A 148 24.99 10.54 0.18
N LEU A 149 24.12 11.50 -0.17
CA LEU A 149 23.46 12.42 0.75
C LEU A 149 22.04 11.95 1.10
N TRP A 150 21.68 10.70 0.77
CA TRP A 150 20.32 10.21 1.01
C TRP A 150 20.00 10.07 2.49
N ASP A 151 20.93 9.58 3.32
CA ASP A 151 20.75 9.55 4.78
C ASP A 151 20.72 10.95 5.41
N ASP A 152 21.51 11.90 4.89
CA ASP A 152 21.37 13.31 5.26
C ASP A 152 20.02 13.88 4.91
N PHE A 153 19.50 13.55 3.73
CA PHE A 153 18.15 13.94 3.33
C PHE A 153 17.08 13.30 4.22
N LEU A 154 17.18 12.01 4.55
CA LEU A 154 16.25 11.36 5.48
C LEU A 154 16.31 12.05 6.85
N ALA A 155 17.50 12.35 7.36
CA ALA A 155 17.65 13.09 8.61
C ALA A 155 17.09 14.51 8.52
N TYR A 156 17.27 15.22 7.41
CA TYR A 156 16.64 16.50 7.16
C TYR A 156 15.12 16.39 7.15
N HIS A 157 14.56 15.44 6.39
CA HIS A 157 13.14 15.23 6.26
C HIS A 157 12.49 14.96 7.62
N TYR A 158 13.10 14.13 8.47
CA TYR A 158 12.53 13.75 9.77
C TYR A 158 13.02 14.57 10.97
N SER A 159 14.00 15.46 10.84
CA SER A 159 14.49 16.27 11.97
C SER A 159 14.78 17.75 11.70
N GLY A 160 14.79 18.17 10.43
CA GLY A 160 15.11 19.52 10.01
C GLY A 160 16.62 19.82 10.04
N ARG A 161 17.46 18.81 10.29
CA ARG A 161 18.92 18.93 10.26
C ARG A 161 19.38 19.29 8.84
N GLN A 162 19.77 20.55 8.65
CA GLN A 162 20.37 21.01 7.41
C GLN A 162 21.69 20.28 7.13
N PHE A 163 22.01 20.07 5.87
CA PHE A 163 23.26 19.45 5.44
C PHE A 163 23.87 20.19 4.25
N GLN A 164 25.18 20.02 4.07
CA GLN A 164 25.94 20.61 2.96
C GLN A 164 25.99 19.64 1.79
N ALA A 165 26.21 20.16 0.58
CA ALA A 165 26.30 19.34 -0.65
C ALA A 165 27.49 18.35 -0.67
N ASN A 166 28.40 18.43 0.31
CA ASN A 166 29.55 17.54 0.47
C ASN A 166 29.55 16.80 1.82
N ALA A 167 28.41 16.69 2.49
CA ALA A 167 28.26 16.08 3.80
C ALA A 167 28.24 14.53 3.74
N THR A 168 29.14 13.91 2.99
CA THR A 168 29.13 12.45 2.75
C THR A 168 29.68 11.66 3.95
N GLU A 169 29.00 11.74 5.10
CA GLU A 169 29.28 11.00 6.32
C GLU A 169 27.98 10.45 6.92
N ALA A 170 28.00 9.20 7.37
CA ALA A 170 26.82 8.53 7.90
C ALA A 170 26.14 9.31 9.04
N VAL A 171 24.84 9.56 8.91
CA VAL A 171 24.07 10.33 9.88
C VAL A 171 23.63 9.50 11.09
N SER A 172 23.68 10.11 12.29
CA SER A 172 23.32 9.48 13.57
C SER A 172 21.96 9.89 14.13
N VAL A 173 21.13 10.59 13.37
CA VAL A 173 19.78 10.99 13.79
C VAL A 173 18.82 9.80 13.66
N THR A 174 18.57 9.12 14.77
CA THR A 174 17.81 7.86 14.78
C THR A 174 16.33 8.00 15.12
N ARG A 175 15.86 9.20 15.45
CA ARG A 175 14.46 9.45 15.83
C ARG A 175 13.93 10.69 15.11
N ALA A 176 12.71 10.59 14.60
CA ALA A 176 12.02 11.73 14.01
C ALA A 176 11.67 12.78 15.08
N SER A 177 11.96 14.05 14.79
CA SER A 177 11.50 15.21 15.57
C SER A 177 10.51 16.09 14.78
N GLN A 178 10.29 15.78 13.50
CA GLN A 178 9.16 16.23 12.70
C GLN A 178 8.63 15.07 11.87
N ILE A 179 7.34 15.14 11.52
CA ILE A 179 6.66 14.10 10.74
C ILE A 179 6.00 14.80 9.54
N PRO A 180 6.70 14.98 8.42
CA PRO A 180 6.18 15.79 7.32
C PRO A 180 4.90 15.24 6.69
N GLY A 181 4.69 13.93 6.76
CA GLY A 181 3.46 13.29 6.28
C GLY A 181 2.28 13.36 7.25
N LEU A 182 2.47 13.82 8.49
CA LEU A 182 1.42 13.86 9.51
C LEU A 182 0.31 14.82 9.08
N GLY A 183 -0.93 14.35 9.11
CA GLY A 183 -2.12 15.15 8.86
C GLY A 183 -2.87 15.48 10.14
N ASN A 184 -3.25 16.75 10.32
CA ASN A 184 -4.21 17.15 11.35
C ASN A 184 -5.63 16.94 10.82
N VAL A 185 -6.00 15.69 10.59
CA VAL A 185 -7.28 15.31 10.00
C VAL A 185 -8.38 15.32 11.05
N SER A 186 -9.53 15.91 10.72
CA SER A 186 -10.76 15.78 11.49
C SER A 186 -11.89 15.35 10.57
N VAL A 187 -12.67 14.37 11.03
CA VAL A 187 -13.79 13.79 10.30
C VAL A 187 -15.03 13.89 11.17
N SER A 188 -16.14 14.39 10.62
CA SER A 188 -17.40 14.46 11.33
C SER A 188 -18.04 13.08 11.47
N ALA A 189 -19.07 12.98 12.32
CA ALA A 189 -19.93 11.79 12.33
C ALA A 189 -20.50 11.53 10.92
N ILE A 190 -20.71 10.25 10.59
CA ILE A 190 -21.31 9.84 9.33
C ILE A 190 -22.82 10.11 9.39
N GLU A 191 -23.33 10.81 8.38
CA GLU A 191 -24.75 10.99 8.13
C GLU A 191 -25.23 9.91 7.17
N ALA A 192 -26.21 9.11 7.59
CA ALA A 192 -26.82 8.06 6.76
C ALA A 192 -28.24 8.42 6.35
N SER A 193 -28.63 8.13 5.11
CA SER A 193 -30.01 8.33 4.64
C SER A 193 -31.02 7.43 5.35
N ALA A 194 -30.58 6.25 5.81
CA ALA A 194 -31.31 5.34 6.68
C ALA A 194 -30.36 4.56 7.58
N GLN A 195 -30.87 4.03 8.69
CA GLN A 195 -30.12 3.20 9.65
C GLN A 195 -30.43 1.70 9.48
N THR A 196 -31.45 1.38 8.67
CA THR A 196 -31.87 0.02 8.34
C THR A 196 -32.00 -0.09 6.83
N ILE A 197 -31.48 -1.18 6.26
CA ILE A 197 -31.39 -1.40 4.82
C ILE A 197 -31.72 -2.86 4.50
N GLY A 198 -32.47 -3.10 3.43
CA GLY A 198 -32.67 -4.45 2.91
C GLY A 198 -31.42 -4.95 2.18
N THR A 199 -31.22 -6.26 2.15
CA THR A 199 -30.06 -6.89 1.46
C THR A 199 -29.87 -6.53 -0.02
N LEU A 200 -30.91 -6.07 -0.72
CA LEU A 200 -30.87 -5.68 -2.14
C LEU A 200 -30.90 -4.15 -2.35
N ASP A 201 -30.96 -3.38 -1.27
CA ASP A 201 -31.06 -1.93 -1.32
C ASP A 201 -29.69 -1.27 -1.11
N SER A 202 -29.64 0.04 -1.32
CA SER A 202 -28.47 0.88 -1.08
C SER A 202 -28.85 2.09 -0.23
N ILE A 203 -27.94 2.61 0.58
CA ILE A 203 -28.11 3.87 1.31
C ILE A 203 -27.01 4.86 0.96
N ASP A 204 -27.32 6.14 1.08
CA ASP A 204 -26.33 7.20 0.93
C ASP A 204 -25.72 7.51 2.30
N LEU A 205 -24.40 7.49 2.34
CA LEU A 205 -23.60 7.89 3.50
C LEU A 205 -22.80 9.14 3.14
N SER A 206 -22.63 10.04 4.10
CA SER A 206 -21.78 11.22 3.91
C SER A 206 -21.10 11.66 5.19
N THR A 207 -19.97 12.34 5.04
CA THR A 207 -19.24 12.97 6.15
C THR A 207 -18.55 14.24 5.67
N VAL A 208 -18.13 15.10 6.60
CA VAL A 208 -17.29 16.26 6.33
C VAL A 208 -15.88 15.98 6.86
N ILE A 209 -14.91 16.13 5.98
CA ILE A 209 -13.48 15.94 6.27
C ILE A 209 -12.80 17.29 6.18
N SER A 210 -11.91 17.56 7.14
CA SER A 210 -11.07 18.76 7.20
C SER A 210 -9.64 18.38 7.60
N GLY A 211 -8.70 19.25 7.25
CA GLY A 211 -7.28 19.05 7.54
C GLY A 211 -6.40 19.05 6.30
N GLU A 212 -5.11 18.80 6.52
CA GLU A 212 -4.08 18.74 5.49
C GLU A 212 -3.47 17.34 5.42
N ASN A 213 -2.65 17.09 4.38
CA ASN A 213 -1.92 15.83 4.18
C ASN A 213 -2.84 14.59 4.13
N ILE A 214 -4.05 14.71 3.61
CA ILE A 214 -4.95 13.58 3.41
C ILE A 214 -4.41 12.72 2.26
N GLY A 215 -4.04 11.48 2.55
CA GLY A 215 -3.50 10.51 1.61
C GLY A 215 -4.59 9.71 0.92
N TYR A 216 -4.98 8.59 1.53
CA TYR A 216 -6.05 7.70 1.03
C TYR A 216 -7.22 7.70 2.01
N ILE A 217 -8.44 7.53 1.51
CA ILE A 217 -9.63 7.31 2.32
C ILE A 217 -10.13 5.91 2.01
N TYR A 218 -10.53 5.17 3.05
CA TYR A 218 -11.03 3.81 2.91
C TYR A 218 -12.44 3.66 3.45
N LEU A 219 -13.22 2.82 2.79
CA LEU A 219 -14.41 2.19 3.33
C LEU A 219 -13.98 1.07 4.28
N PHE A 220 -14.74 0.90 5.35
CA PHE A 220 -14.66 -0.26 6.23
C PHE A 220 -16.07 -0.78 6.51
N THR A 221 -16.25 -2.09 6.47
CA THR A 221 -17.46 -2.74 6.96
C THR A 221 -17.07 -3.85 7.92
N GLY A 222 -17.61 -3.80 9.14
CA GLY A 222 -17.34 -4.81 10.16
C GLY A 222 -18.61 -5.28 10.85
N MET A 223 -18.72 -6.58 11.12
CA MET A 223 -19.82 -7.16 11.87
C MET A 223 -19.40 -7.35 13.32
N LEU A 224 -20.18 -6.85 14.28
CA LEU A 224 -19.92 -7.10 15.69
C LEU A 224 -20.29 -8.55 16.04
N ASP A 225 -19.35 -9.30 16.58
CA ASP A 225 -19.61 -10.59 17.23
C ASP A 225 -19.58 -10.41 18.76
N GLU A 226 -20.78 -10.36 19.35
CA GLU A 226 -20.94 -10.19 20.80
C GLU A 226 -20.33 -11.35 21.60
N ALA A 227 -20.27 -12.56 21.03
CA ALA A 227 -19.78 -13.74 21.73
C ALA A 227 -18.26 -13.69 21.98
N SER A 228 -17.50 -13.24 20.99
CA SER A 228 -16.05 -13.06 21.10
C SER A 228 -15.64 -11.64 21.53
N ASN A 229 -16.59 -10.70 21.62
CA ASN A 229 -16.34 -9.28 21.83
C ASN A 229 -15.33 -8.74 20.81
N SER A 230 -15.57 -9.03 19.53
CA SER A 230 -14.69 -8.65 18.42
C SER A 230 -15.50 -8.22 17.21
N ILE A 231 -14.85 -7.48 16.29
CA ILE A 231 -15.45 -7.06 15.02
C ILE A 231 -14.84 -7.88 13.90
N TRP A 232 -15.63 -8.70 13.23
CA TRP A 232 -15.21 -9.34 11.98
C TRP A 232 -15.11 -8.28 10.89
N VAL A 233 -13.95 -8.15 10.26
CA VAL A 233 -13.77 -7.23 9.12
C VAL A 233 -14.31 -7.92 7.86
N ALA A 234 -15.47 -7.45 7.40
CA ALA A 234 -16.17 -8.00 6.25
C ALA A 234 -15.69 -7.37 4.93
N ASP A 235 -15.38 -6.06 4.95
CA ASP A 235 -14.94 -5.34 3.76
C ASP A 235 -13.98 -4.19 4.09
N MET A 236 -13.05 -3.93 3.18
CA MET A 236 -12.17 -2.78 3.15
C MET A 236 -11.91 -2.40 1.69
N ASP A 237 -12.09 -1.13 1.34
CA ASP A 237 -11.80 -0.66 -0.01
C ASP A 237 -11.35 0.81 -0.02
N TYR A 238 -10.71 1.26 -1.09
CA TYR A 238 -10.49 2.68 -1.31
C TYR A 238 -11.81 3.38 -1.62
N LEU A 239 -12.02 4.57 -1.03
CA LEU A 239 -13.04 5.49 -1.50
C LEU A 239 -12.48 6.37 -2.61
N GLU A 240 -13.26 6.55 -3.66
CA GLU A 240 -12.88 7.36 -4.81
C GLU A 240 -12.83 8.85 -4.48
N SER A 241 -11.86 9.53 -5.09
CA SER A 241 -11.81 11.00 -5.08
C SER A 241 -12.53 11.55 -6.31
N PRO A 242 -13.12 12.77 -6.25
CA PRO A 242 -13.63 13.46 -7.43
C PRO A 242 -12.59 13.65 -8.54
N GLU A 243 -11.31 13.66 -8.18
CA GLU A 243 -10.20 13.72 -9.11
C GLU A 243 -9.18 12.61 -8.80
N THR A 244 -8.85 11.83 -9.82
CA THR A 244 -7.77 10.85 -9.79
C THR A 244 -6.64 11.33 -10.68
N ALA A 245 -5.43 11.39 -10.13
CA ALA A 245 -4.25 11.74 -10.89
C ALA A 245 -3.38 10.51 -11.15
N GLU A 246 -2.46 10.66 -12.11
CA GLU A 246 -1.62 9.57 -12.60
C GLU A 246 -0.18 10.07 -12.77
N GLN A 247 0.78 9.19 -12.47
CA GLN A 247 2.14 9.30 -12.97
C GLN A 247 2.63 7.92 -13.42
N ASN A 248 3.00 7.80 -14.69
CA ASN A 248 3.51 6.55 -15.30
C ASN A 248 2.66 5.30 -15.00
N GLY A 249 1.33 5.42 -15.07
CA GLY A 249 0.41 4.32 -14.76
C GLY A 249 0.19 4.03 -13.27
N VAL A 250 0.79 4.80 -12.35
CA VAL A 250 0.43 4.76 -10.93
C VAL A 250 -0.64 5.81 -10.67
N TYR A 251 -1.81 5.35 -10.22
CA TYR A 251 -2.95 6.19 -9.88
C TYR A 251 -2.99 6.50 -8.38
N TYR A 252 -3.46 7.70 -8.04
CA TYR A 252 -3.66 8.12 -6.66
C TYR A 252 -4.74 9.22 -6.56
N PRO A 253 -5.44 9.33 -5.42
CA PRO A 253 -6.53 10.28 -5.26
C PRO A 253 -6.00 11.72 -5.09
N VAL A 254 -6.75 12.69 -5.61
CA VAL A 254 -6.52 14.12 -5.38
C VAL A 254 -7.70 14.70 -4.62
N TRP A 255 -7.53 14.94 -3.32
CA TRP A 255 -8.59 15.47 -2.48
C TRP A 255 -8.72 17.00 -2.62
N PRO A 256 -9.93 17.57 -2.42
CA PRO A 256 -10.11 19.01 -2.44
C PRO A 256 -9.19 19.74 -1.44
N GLN A 257 -8.50 20.77 -1.92
CA GLN A 257 -7.59 21.61 -1.11
C GLN A 257 -8.33 22.68 -0.27
N ALA A 258 -9.63 22.48 -0.03
CA ALA A 258 -10.43 23.39 0.79
C ALA A 258 -10.24 23.09 2.28
N ASP A 259 -10.53 24.05 3.16
CA ASP A 259 -10.49 23.85 4.62
C ASP A 259 -11.29 22.62 5.07
N GLN A 260 -12.38 22.33 4.36
CA GLN A 260 -13.15 21.10 4.50
C GLN A 260 -13.83 20.72 3.18
N PHE A 261 -14.14 19.43 3.01
CA PHE A 261 -14.97 18.93 1.93
C PHE A 261 -15.95 17.87 2.43
N ARG A 262 -17.09 17.73 1.73
CA ARG A 262 -18.04 16.65 2.00
C ARG A 262 -17.69 15.46 1.11
N LEU A 263 -17.51 14.31 1.74
CA LEU A 263 -17.42 13.02 1.08
C LEU A 263 -18.82 12.39 1.08
N ASN A 264 -19.26 11.92 -0.08
CA ASN A 264 -20.51 11.16 -0.22
C ASN A 264 -20.15 9.82 -0.84
N PHE A 265 -20.78 8.75 -0.38
CA PHE A 265 -20.63 7.42 -0.95
C PHE A 265 -21.91 6.62 -0.74
N GLN A 266 -22.11 5.63 -1.60
CA GLN A 266 -23.22 4.71 -1.51
C GLN A 266 -22.76 3.45 -0.81
N PHE A 267 -23.50 3.00 0.19
CA PHE A 267 -23.27 1.73 0.87
C PHE A 267 -24.25 0.70 0.34
N GLU A 268 -23.72 -0.43 -0.12
CA GLU A 268 -24.45 -1.63 -0.47
C GLU A 268 -24.01 -2.77 0.46
N PRO A 269 -24.94 -3.58 0.99
CA PRO A 269 -24.61 -4.61 1.97
C PRO A 269 -24.04 -5.85 1.28
N VAL A 270 -22.81 -5.75 0.77
CA VAL A 270 -22.11 -6.82 0.05
C VAL A 270 -20.85 -7.28 0.78
N VAL A 271 -20.50 -8.55 0.59
CA VAL A 271 -19.23 -9.15 1.01
C VAL A 271 -18.61 -9.91 -0.14
N PHE A 272 -17.29 -9.91 -0.20
CA PHE A 272 -16.55 -10.49 -1.32
C PHE A 272 -16.18 -11.95 -1.12
N THR A 273 -16.08 -12.65 -2.25
CA THR A 273 -15.75 -14.07 -2.32
C THR A 273 -14.64 -14.32 -3.33
N ILE A 274 -13.94 -15.44 -3.18
CA ILE A 274 -13.13 -16.03 -4.25
C ILE A 274 -13.97 -17.10 -4.93
N ARG A 275 -14.03 -17.06 -6.26
CA ARG A 275 -14.69 -18.04 -7.11
C ARG A 275 -13.66 -18.85 -7.90
N ASP A 276 -13.81 -20.17 -7.89
CA ASP A 276 -13.10 -21.09 -8.80
C ASP A 276 -14.06 -22.20 -9.25
N GLY A 277 -14.52 -22.10 -10.50
CA GLY A 277 -15.50 -23.03 -11.07
C GLY A 277 -16.83 -22.96 -10.34
N THR A 278 -17.16 -24.02 -9.59
CA THR A 278 -18.40 -24.10 -8.78
C THR A 278 -18.15 -23.81 -7.29
N GLN A 279 -16.91 -23.57 -6.89
CA GLN A 279 -16.55 -23.21 -5.52
C GLN A 279 -16.62 -21.69 -5.36
N GLU A 280 -17.14 -21.25 -4.23
CA GLU A 280 -17.20 -19.86 -3.83
C GLU A 280 -16.98 -19.78 -2.32
N VAL A 281 -15.96 -19.04 -1.87
CA VAL A 281 -15.62 -18.90 -0.45
C VAL A 281 -15.47 -17.43 -0.06
N LEU A 282 -15.96 -17.04 1.11
CA LEU A 282 -15.80 -15.66 1.62
C LEU A 282 -14.32 -15.34 1.83
N ALA A 283 -13.91 -14.13 1.45
CA ALA A 283 -12.54 -13.67 1.57
C ALA A 283 -12.50 -12.15 1.79
N LEU A 284 -11.59 -11.69 2.65
CA LEU A 284 -11.31 -10.27 2.83
C LEU A 284 -10.31 -9.82 1.76
N PHE A 285 -10.75 -8.98 0.83
CA PHE A 285 -9.89 -8.34 -0.16
C PHE A 285 -9.31 -7.07 0.43
N ASN A 286 -8.00 -7.06 0.68
CA ASN A 286 -7.31 -5.91 1.24
C ASN A 286 -6.82 -5.02 0.10
N PRO A 287 -7.19 -3.73 0.04
CA PRO A 287 -6.70 -2.82 -0.99
C PRO A 287 -5.17 -2.71 -0.89
N GLN A 288 -4.49 -2.85 -2.03
CA GLN A 288 -3.02 -2.79 -2.13
C GLN A 288 -2.53 -1.60 -2.95
N SER A 289 -3.23 -1.29 -4.06
CA SER A 289 -2.94 -0.11 -4.87
C SER A 289 -4.22 0.55 -5.34
N TYR A 290 -4.24 1.88 -5.27
CA TYR A 290 -5.31 2.69 -5.81
C TYR A 290 -5.33 2.60 -7.34
N GLY A 291 -6.53 2.44 -7.90
CA GLY A 291 -6.76 2.41 -9.33
C GLY A 291 -7.44 3.69 -9.81
N LYS A 292 -7.46 3.91 -11.12
CA LYS A 292 -8.36 4.90 -11.72
C LYS A 292 -9.83 4.55 -11.45
N ASP A 293 -10.11 3.26 -11.50
CA ASP A 293 -11.35 2.59 -11.14
C ASP A 293 -11.01 1.19 -10.59
N TYR A 294 -12.03 0.39 -10.28
CA TYR A 294 -11.87 -0.94 -9.71
C TYR A 294 -11.05 -1.91 -10.58
N GLN A 295 -10.96 -1.71 -11.90
CA GLN A 295 -10.19 -2.60 -12.80
C GLN A 295 -8.69 -2.37 -12.65
N ASP A 296 -8.30 -1.15 -12.32
CA ASP A 296 -6.90 -0.76 -12.13
C ASP A 296 -6.40 -0.98 -10.69
N ALA A 297 -7.32 -1.07 -9.73
CA ALA A 297 -7.02 -1.36 -8.34
C ALA A 297 -6.48 -2.79 -8.17
N THR A 298 -5.60 -2.96 -7.18
CA THR A 298 -5.11 -4.29 -6.81
C THR A 298 -5.49 -4.61 -5.38
N TYR A 299 -5.82 -5.89 -5.15
CA TYR A 299 -6.26 -6.39 -3.86
C TYR A 299 -5.48 -7.65 -3.47
N ALA A 300 -5.24 -7.83 -2.18
CA ALA A 300 -4.61 -9.02 -1.61
C ALA A 300 -5.59 -9.76 -0.70
N VAL A 301 -5.67 -11.08 -0.88
CA VAL A 301 -6.31 -11.98 0.08
C VAL A 301 -5.23 -12.78 0.80
N ASP A 302 -5.12 -12.55 2.10
CA ASP A 302 -4.23 -13.30 2.99
C ASP A 302 -4.83 -14.67 3.32
N GLY A 303 -4.01 -15.71 3.48
CA GLY A 303 -4.51 -17.05 3.79
C GLY A 303 -3.41 -18.08 3.95
N ILE A 304 -3.82 -19.34 4.04
CA ILE A 304 -2.92 -20.50 4.06
C ILE A 304 -3.07 -21.24 2.74
N TYR A 305 -1.96 -21.40 2.03
CA TYR A 305 -1.87 -22.24 0.84
C TYR A 305 -1.34 -23.62 1.23
N THR A 306 -1.96 -24.68 0.71
CA THR A 306 -1.55 -26.07 0.94
C THR A 306 -1.30 -26.77 -0.39
N PHE A 307 -0.10 -27.33 -0.55
CA PHE A 307 0.27 -28.11 -1.73
C PHE A 307 -0.37 -29.50 -1.68
N GLN A 308 -1.04 -29.92 -2.75
CA GLN A 308 -1.71 -31.21 -2.83
C GLN A 308 -0.74 -32.40 -2.74
N ASP A 309 0.41 -32.27 -3.41
CA ASP A 309 1.36 -33.37 -3.57
C ASP A 309 2.15 -33.66 -2.29
N SER A 310 2.48 -32.63 -1.51
CA SER A 310 3.28 -32.76 -0.29
C SER A 310 2.45 -32.64 1.00
N GLY A 311 1.28 -31.99 0.95
CA GLY A 311 0.53 -31.58 2.13
C GLY A 311 1.16 -30.41 2.90
N GLU A 312 2.25 -29.83 2.40
CA GLU A 312 2.93 -28.69 3.04
C GLU A 312 2.05 -27.44 2.96
N SER A 313 2.01 -26.67 4.04
CA SER A 313 1.20 -25.46 4.15
C SER A 313 2.03 -24.24 4.54
N HIS A 314 1.72 -23.10 3.94
CA HIS A 314 2.40 -21.84 4.19
C HIS A 314 1.43 -20.66 4.20
N SER A 315 1.79 -19.60 4.92
CA SER A 315 1.18 -18.29 4.74
C SER A 315 1.35 -17.83 3.29
N ALA A 316 0.27 -17.27 2.74
CA ALA A 316 0.20 -16.92 1.35
C ALA A 316 -0.66 -15.68 1.11
N GLN A 317 -0.40 -15.02 -0.02
CA GLN A 317 -1.21 -13.92 -0.54
C GLN A 317 -1.64 -14.20 -1.97
N LEU A 318 -2.94 -14.12 -2.23
CA LEU A 318 -3.51 -14.13 -3.57
C LEU A 318 -3.76 -12.67 -4.00
N LEU A 319 -3.17 -12.26 -5.12
CA LEU A 319 -3.29 -10.91 -5.65
C LEU A 319 -4.26 -10.87 -6.83
N PHE A 320 -5.22 -9.96 -6.75
CA PHE A 320 -6.28 -9.74 -7.72
C PHE A 320 -6.17 -8.36 -8.37
N LYS A 321 -6.47 -8.29 -9.66
CA LYS A 321 -6.58 -7.07 -10.48
C LYS A 321 -7.61 -7.34 -11.58
N ASP A 322 -8.43 -6.37 -11.95
CA ASP A 322 -9.53 -6.57 -12.91
C ASP A 322 -10.37 -7.81 -12.54
N GLU A 323 -10.69 -7.92 -11.23
CA GLU A 323 -11.46 -9.02 -10.62
C GLU A 323 -10.85 -10.43 -10.80
N ARG A 324 -9.60 -10.56 -11.28
CA ARG A 324 -8.98 -11.85 -11.58
C ARG A 324 -7.73 -12.07 -10.76
N LEU A 325 -7.55 -13.31 -10.29
CA LEU A 325 -6.30 -13.74 -9.69
C LEU A 325 -5.20 -13.64 -10.74
N TYR A 326 -4.15 -12.91 -10.44
CA TYR A 326 -3.00 -12.79 -11.34
C TYR A 326 -1.70 -13.27 -10.70
N LYS A 327 -1.63 -13.41 -9.37
CA LYS A 327 -0.41 -13.83 -8.66
C LYS A 327 -0.70 -14.49 -7.32
N VAL A 328 0.12 -15.47 -6.97
CA VAL A 328 0.15 -16.12 -5.65
C VAL A 328 1.55 -16.04 -5.07
N LEU A 329 1.65 -15.51 -3.86
CA LEU A 329 2.90 -15.41 -3.10
C LEU A 329 2.88 -16.34 -1.90
N ILE A 330 3.97 -17.06 -1.67
CA ILE A 330 4.19 -17.93 -0.52
C ILE A 330 5.30 -17.34 0.37
N PHE A 331 5.08 -17.32 1.67
CA PHE A 331 6.03 -16.83 2.66
C PHE A 331 6.62 -18.01 3.46
N VAL A 332 7.95 -18.14 3.46
CA VAL A 332 8.70 -19.17 4.21
C VAL A 332 9.33 -18.54 5.44
N GLY A 333 9.14 -19.13 6.63
CA GLY A 333 9.81 -18.67 7.86
C GLY A 333 8.92 -18.45 9.09
N GLY A 334 7.58 -18.59 8.96
CA GLY A 334 6.64 -18.27 10.03
C GLY A 334 6.38 -16.76 10.16
N ASP A 335 5.16 -16.38 10.53
CA ASP A 335 4.68 -15.00 10.73
C ASP A 335 5.00 -14.00 9.60
N GLU A 336 5.08 -14.45 8.34
CA GLU A 336 5.38 -13.64 7.15
C GLU A 336 6.77 -12.97 7.17
N LEU A 337 7.68 -13.44 8.02
CA LEU A 337 9.06 -12.99 8.10
C LEU A 337 9.93 -13.77 7.11
N GLY A 338 9.96 -13.30 5.86
CA GLY A 338 10.80 -13.87 4.81
C GLY A 338 10.48 -13.25 3.45
N ALA A 339 11.45 -13.26 2.52
CA ALA A 339 11.19 -12.83 1.16
C ALA A 339 10.19 -13.81 0.51
N PRO A 340 9.00 -13.36 0.08
CA PRO A 340 8.04 -14.25 -0.54
C PRO A 340 8.55 -14.74 -1.90
N TYR A 341 8.09 -15.90 -2.34
CA TYR A 341 8.29 -16.38 -3.70
C TYR A 341 6.95 -16.65 -4.38
N GLU A 342 6.93 -16.51 -5.70
CA GLU A 342 5.72 -16.70 -6.50
C GLU A 342 5.52 -18.18 -6.86
N VAL A 343 4.27 -18.64 -6.79
CA VAL A 343 3.87 -19.98 -7.21
C VAL A 343 2.73 -19.92 -8.22
N SER A 344 2.68 -20.92 -9.11
CA SER A 344 1.52 -21.16 -9.97
C SER A 344 0.68 -22.28 -9.37
N PRO A 345 -0.61 -22.06 -9.07
CA PRO A 345 -1.43 -23.09 -8.47
C PRO A 345 -1.61 -24.31 -9.35
N ASN A 346 -1.44 -25.51 -8.79
CA ASN A 346 -1.78 -26.76 -9.46
C ASN A 346 -3.21 -27.18 -9.12
N VAL A 347 -3.80 -27.98 -10.01
CA VAL A 347 -5.11 -28.59 -9.75
C VAL A 347 -5.01 -29.44 -8.48
N GLY A 348 -5.89 -29.19 -7.51
CA GLY A 348 -5.93 -29.90 -6.23
C GLY A 348 -5.16 -29.22 -5.09
N ASP A 349 -4.26 -28.27 -5.37
CA ASP A 349 -3.73 -27.39 -4.31
C ASP A 349 -4.91 -26.65 -3.67
N SER A 350 -4.81 -26.24 -2.40
CA SER A 350 -5.90 -25.55 -1.70
C SER A 350 -5.47 -24.24 -1.08
N PHE A 351 -6.44 -23.35 -0.91
CA PHE A 351 -6.25 -22.08 -0.21
C PHE A 351 -7.38 -21.86 0.78
N SER A 352 -7.01 -21.55 2.02
CA SER A 352 -7.93 -21.14 3.09
C SER A 352 -7.75 -19.64 3.33
N PRO A 353 -8.73 -18.80 3.00
CA PRO A 353 -8.65 -17.36 3.27
C PRO A 353 -8.63 -17.08 4.77
N SER A 354 -7.79 -16.12 5.19
CA SER A 354 -7.80 -15.64 6.57
C SER A 354 -8.95 -14.67 6.79
N ARG A 355 -9.66 -14.81 7.92
CA ARG A 355 -10.57 -13.76 8.41
C ARG A 355 -9.82 -12.89 9.41
N ARG A 356 -10.09 -11.59 9.37
CA ARG A 356 -9.53 -10.60 10.28
C ARG A 356 -10.57 -10.21 11.31
N TRP A 357 -10.15 -10.15 12.57
CA TRP A 357 -10.97 -9.75 13.70
C TRP A 357 -10.29 -8.60 14.45
N MET A 358 -11.04 -7.57 14.81
CA MET A 358 -10.58 -6.51 15.71
C MET A 358 -11.06 -6.84 17.13
N ASP A 359 -10.13 -7.19 18.02
CA ASP A 359 -10.44 -7.64 19.38
C ASP A 359 -10.75 -6.44 20.28
N LEU A 360 -11.91 -6.42 20.94
CA LEU A 360 -12.32 -5.28 21.77
C LEU A 360 -11.98 -5.49 23.25
N ASP A 361 -11.53 -4.42 23.92
CA ASP A 361 -11.43 -4.37 25.37
C ASP A 361 -12.81 -4.23 26.04
N SER A 362 -12.84 -4.21 27.37
CA SER A 362 -14.07 -4.07 28.15
C SER A 362 -14.75 -2.70 28.00
N SER A 363 -14.08 -1.72 27.41
CA SER A 363 -14.61 -0.39 27.10
C SER A 363 -15.04 -0.27 25.63
N GLY A 364 -14.93 -1.35 24.85
CA GLY A 364 -15.27 -1.36 23.42
C GLY A 364 -14.18 -0.79 22.51
N ASN A 365 -12.97 -0.54 23.02
CA ASN A 365 -11.86 -0.07 22.18
C ASN A 365 -11.14 -1.25 21.55
N VAL A 366 -10.64 -1.07 20.32
CA VAL A 366 -9.77 -2.07 19.69
C VAL A 366 -8.48 -2.21 20.50
N SER A 367 -8.24 -3.42 21.00
CA SER A 367 -7.09 -3.80 21.83
C SER A 367 -6.09 -4.66 21.08
N GLY A 368 -6.51 -5.27 19.97
CA GLY A 368 -5.70 -6.17 19.16
C GLY A 368 -6.34 -6.50 17.82
N THR A 369 -5.62 -7.29 17.05
CA THR A 369 -6.13 -7.90 15.82
C THR A 369 -5.76 -9.38 15.84
N SER A 370 -6.75 -10.22 15.63
CA SER A 370 -6.60 -11.66 15.54
C SER A 370 -7.04 -12.18 14.17
N PHE A 371 -6.57 -13.38 13.84
CA PHE A 371 -6.83 -14.01 12.55
C PHE A 371 -7.18 -15.48 12.77
N ASP A 372 -8.18 -15.94 12.04
CA ASP A 372 -8.46 -17.36 11.88
C ASP A 372 -8.69 -17.70 10.40
N GLN A 373 -8.91 -18.97 10.08
CA GLN A 373 -9.08 -19.42 8.70
C GLN A 373 -10.55 -19.68 8.39
N ASN A 374 -10.98 -19.24 7.21
CA ASN A 374 -12.26 -19.59 6.64
C ASN A 374 -12.21 -20.98 5.96
N GLU A 375 -13.34 -21.43 5.40
CA GLU A 375 -13.41 -22.63 4.57
C GLU A 375 -12.38 -22.61 3.43
N SER A 376 -11.74 -23.75 3.21
CA SER A 376 -10.75 -23.93 2.14
C SER A 376 -11.43 -24.27 0.82
N PHE A 377 -10.88 -23.78 -0.29
CA PHE A 377 -11.23 -24.26 -1.63
C PHE A 377 -10.02 -24.88 -2.31
N SER A 378 -10.26 -25.84 -3.22
CA SER A 378 -9.21 -26.43 -4.04
C SER A 378 -9.17 -25.79 -5.42
N PHE A 379 -7.98 -25.45 -5.90
CA PHE A 379 -7.80 -24.93 -7.26
C PHE A 379 -8.26 -25.98 -8.28
N SER A 380 -9.22 -25.61 -9.14
CA SER A 380 -9.78 -26.52 -10.15
C SER A 380 -8.95 -26.55 -11.45
N GLY A 381 -8.03 -25.58 -11.59
CA GLY A 381 -7.34 -25.27 -12.85
C GLY A 381 -8.13 -24.32 -13.77
N GLY A 382 -9.32 -23.88 -13.33
CA GLY A 382 -10.13 -22.85 -13.96
C GLY A 382 -9.64 -21.43 -13.70
N LEU A 383 -10.42 -20.45 -14.16
CA LEU A 383 -10.19 -19.05 -13.84
C LEU A 383 -10.62 -18.80 -12.38
N VAL A 384 -9.72 -18.22 -11.60
CA VAL A 384 -10.01 -17.74 -10.25
C VAL A 384 -10.33 -16.25 -10.31
N SER A 385 -11.48 -15.85 -9.77
CA SER A 385 -11.97 -14.48 -9.83
C SER A 385 -12.58 -14.03 -8.51
N LEU A 386 -12.67 -12.71 -8.35
CA LEU A 386 -13.49 -12.07 -7.33
C LEU A 386 -14.97 -12.36 -7.64
N GLY A 387 -15.72 -12.64 -6.58
CA GLY A 387 -17.17 -12.71 -6.57
C GLY A 387 -17.72 -11.88 -5.40
N SER A 388 -19.03 -11.85 -5.27
CA SER A 388 -19.71 -11.19 -4.17
C SER A 388 -20.98 -11.91 -3.77
N GLN A 389 -21.36 -11.73 -2.50
CA GLN A 389 -22.60 -12.18 -1.88
C GLN A 389 -23.18 -11.01 -1.06
N PHE A 390 -24.44 -11.11 -0.67
CA PHE A 390 -25.04 -10.14 0.24
C PHE A 390 -24.61 -10.44 1.67
N LEU A 391 -24.42 -9.36 2.44
CA LEU A 391 -24.21 -9.46 3.88
C LEU A 391 -25.45 -10.11 4.53
N PRO A 392 -25.26 -11.07 5.44
CA PRO A 392 -26.37 -11.64 6.20
C PRO A 392 -27.00 -10.58 7.10
N SER A 393 -28.27 -10.77 7.45
CA SER A 393 -28.98 -9.86 8.35
C SER A 393 -28.28 -9.79 9.72
N ALA A 394 -27.77 -8.61 10.07
CA ALA A 394 -27.02 -8.32 11.30
C ALA A 394 -26.81 -6.80 11.44
N ASP A 395 -26.23 -6.40 12.57
CA ASP A 395 -25.73 -5.04 12.77
C ASP A 395 -24.27 -4.92 12.31
N TYR A 396 -24.01 -3.93 11.48
CA TYR A 396 -22.69 -3.65 10.92
C TYR A 396 -22.20 -2.27 11.33
N LEU A 397 -20.91 -2.17 11.62
CA LEU A 397 -20.18 -0.92 11.69
C LEU A 397 -19.67 -0.58 10.29
N VAL A 398 -20.19 0.50 9.72
CA VAL A 398 -19.70 1.06 8.46
C VAL A 398 -18.83 2.27 8.80
N GLY A 399 -17.59 2.26 8.30
CA GLY A 399 -16.55 3.20 8.65
C GLY A 399 -15.97 3.94 7.47
N ILE A 400 -15.49 5.15 7.75
CA ILE A 400 -14.65 5.95 6.87
C ILE A 400 -13.31 6.14 7.58
N LEU A 401 -12.25 5.63 6.97
CA LEU A 401 -10.90 5.64 7.51
C LEU A 401 -10.07 6.60 6.69
N VAL A 402 -9.71 7.76 7.24
CA VAL A 402 -8.89 8.75 6.54
C VAL A 402 -7.43 8.59 6.94
N SER A 403 -6.59 8.16 6.00
CA SER A 403 -5.14 8.09 6.17
C SER A 403 -4.49 9.42 5.83
N ASP A 404 -3.52 9.84 6.63
CA ASP A 404 -2.59 10.90 6.24
C ASP A 404 -1.45 10.35 5.35
N MET A 405 -0.50 11.21 4.95
CA MET A 405 0.66 10.86 4.12
C MET A 405 1.77 10.10 4.88
N ASP A 406 1.69 9.99 6.21
CA ASP A 406 2.61 9.18 7.02
C ASP A 406 2.03 7.78 7.31
N GLY A 407 0.75 7.57 7.01
CA GLY A 407 0.01 6.32 7.19
C GLY A 407 -0.82 6.26 8.48
N ASN A 408 -0.98 7.37 9.21
CA ASN A 408 -1.86 7.41 10.37
C ASN A 408 -3.31 7.50 9.94
N VAL A 409 -4.17 6.70 10.57
CA VAL A 409 -5.60 6.61 10.22
C VAL A 409 -6.46 7.29 11.29
N THR A 410 -7.35 8.18 10.84
CA THR A 410 -8.42 8.77 11.64
C THR A 410 -9.75 8.12 11.22
N PRO A 411 -10.31 7.19 12.02
CA PRO A 411 -11.55 6.51 11.68
C PRO A 411 -12.78 7.21 12.26
N VAL A 412 -13.90 7.15 11.54
CA VAL A 412 -15.25 7.37 12.08
C VAL A 412 -16.15 6.22 11.65
N TYR A 413 -17.11 5.86 12.49
CA TYR A 413 -18.02 4.74 12.25
C TYR A 413 -19.48 5.16 12.47
N THR A 414 -20.39 4.47 11.80
CA THR A 414 -21.83 4.47 12.08
C THR A 414 -22.32 3.03 12.08
N GLN A 415 -23.38 2.76 12.83
CA GLN A 415 -24.02 1.45 12.82
C GLN A 415 -25.11 1.42 11.74
N ILE A 416 -25.20 0.34 10.98
CA ILE A 416 -26.26 0.08 9.99
C ILE A 416 -26.79 -1.33 10.20
N SER A 417 -28.11 -1.47 10.33
CA SER A 417 -28.78 -2.77 10.43
C SER A 417 -29.17 -3.28 9.05
N VAL A 418 -28.72 -4.47 8.68
CA VAL A 418 -29.11 -5.16 7.44
C VAL A 418 -30.23 -6.15 7.76
N GLU A 419 -31.33 -6.11 7.02
CA GLU A 419 -32.51 -6.98 7.21
C GLU A 419 -32.84 -7.85 5.98
#